data_AF-A0A1I5CXG6-F1
#
_entry.id   AF-A0A1I5CXG6-F1
#
_cell.length_a   1.000
_cell.length_b   1.000
_cell.length_c   1.000
_cell.angle_alpha   90.00
_cell.angle_beta   90.00
_cell.angle_gamma   90.00
#
_symmetry.space_group_name_H-M   'P 1'
#
loop_
_entity.id
_entity.type
_entity.pdbx_description
1 polymer ?
#
loop_
_entity_poly.entity_id
_entity_poly.type
_entity_poly.pdbx_seq_one_letter_code
_entity_poly.pdbx_strand_id
1 'polypeptide(L)'
;MIKSILLSVTLVAASASLAIAHDNEALLHAPAGEPYVQVSDVLPLPAFLPGLGTLFVAPDTLPAGPFLAYDHDGKLSATVYMTPLDDLQNGTSYDDLIIGSHEVSSVDIYYNAGHPGVDKPHAHVVLYHDAEAKKRLAK
;
A
#
# COMPACT_ATOMS: atom_id res chain seq x y z
N MET A 1 -50.78 51.69 3.54
CA MET A 1 -49.30 51.55 3.55
C MET A 1 -48.98 50.11 3.16
N ILE A 2 -48.13 49.96 2.15
CA ILE A 2 -48.03 48.79 1.26
C ILE A 2 -47.30 47.62 1.94
N LYS A 3 -47.75 46.43 1.54
CA LYS A 3 -47.53 45.07 2.07
C LYS A 3 -46.07 44.61 1.88
N SER A 4 -45.43 44.12 2.95
CA SER A 4 -44.09 43.53 2.91
C SER A 4 -44.08 42.24 2.09
N ILE A 5 -43.29 42.22 1.01
CA ILE A 5 -42.98 41.01 0.24
C ILE A 5 -41.70 40.42 0.84
N LEU A 6 -41.83 39.26 1.49
CA LEU A 6 -40.71 38.42 1.90
C LEU A 6 -40.19 37.68 0.66
N LEU A 7 -38.97 37.98 0.24
CA LEU A 7 -38.27 37.25 -0.82
C LEU A 7 -37.42 36.15 -0.17
N SER A 8 -37.92 34.92 -0.18
CA SER A 8 -37.15 33.75 0.27
C SER A 8 -36.16 33.34 -0.82
N VAL A 9 -34.88 33.65 -0.63
CA VAL A 9 -33.79 33.11 -1.45
C VAL A 9 -33.43 31.74 -0.89
N THR A 10 -33.84 30.67 -1.57
CA THR A 10 -33.43 29.30 -1.25
C THR A 10 -32.06 29.04 -1.85
N LEU A 11 -31.02 29.08 -1.03
CA LEU A 11 -29.65 28.73 -1.41
C LEU A 11 -29.58 27.20 -1.54
N VAL A 12 -29.55 26.68 -2.78
CA VAL A 12 -29.24 25.28 -3.05
C VAL A 12 -27.76 25.06 -2.74
N ALA A 13 -27.47 24.48 -1.57
CA ALA A 13 -26.13 24.02 -1.23
C ALA A 13 -25.78 22.83 -2.13
N ALA A 14 -24.93 23.06 -3.13
CA ALA A 14 -24.30 22.00 -3.88
C ALA A 14 -23.34 21.26 -2.92
N SER A 15 -23.73 20.09 -2.47
CA SER A 15 -22.88 19.15 -1.75
C SER A 15 -21.81 18.64 -2.71
N ALA A 16 -20.71 19.38 -2.87
CA ALA A 16 -19.50 18.84 -3.44
C ALA A 16 -18.97 17.80 -2.46
N SER A 17 -19.22 16.52 -2.77
CA SER A 17 -18.51 15.41 -2.13
C SER A 17 -17.02 15.64 -2.40
N LEU A 18 -16.29 16.12 -1.39
CA LEU A 18 -14.84 16.08 -1.42
C LEU A 18 -14.48 14.60 -1.46
N ALA A 19 -14.10 14.12 -2.64
CA ALA A 19 -13.39 12.85 -2.73
C ALA A 19 -12.13 13.02 -1.87
N ILE A 20 -12.06 12.30 -0.75
CA ILE A 20 -10.82 12.14 -0.01
C ILE A 20 -9.89 11.40 -0.97
N ALA A 21 -9.03 12.15 -1.66
CA ALA A 21 -7.83 11.58 -2.22
C ALA A 21 -7.11 10.93 -1.04
N HIS A 22 -6.95 9.60 -1.07
CA HIS A 22 -6.03 8.95 -0.14
C HIS A 22 -4.67 9.60 -0.37
N ASP A 23 -4.10 10.21 0.67
CA ASP A 23 -2.79 10.87 0.61
C ASP A 23 -1.70 9.78 0.45
N ASN A 24 -1.58 9.22 -0.76
CA ASN A 24 -0.49 8.31 -1.13
C ASN A 24 0.86 9.03 -1.06
N GLU A 25 0.86 10.37 -1.11
CA GLU A 25 2.04 11.20 -0.80
C GLU A 25 2.60 10.93 0.59
N ALA A 26 1.75 10.66 1.59
CA ALA A 26 2.20 10.33 2.94
C ALA A 26 2.93 8.98 2.99
N LEU A 27 2.63 8.07 2.06
CA LEU A 27 3.26 6.75 1.98
C LEU A 27 4.61 6.80 1.24
N LEU A 28 4.96 7.90 0.57
CA LEU A 28 6.20 7.98 -0.22
C LEU A 28 7.47 7.96 0.64
N HIS A 29 7.35 8.24 1.94
CA HIS A 29 8.47 8.28 2.87
C HIS A 29 8.20 7.49 4.15
N ALA A 30 9.21 6.76 4.61
CA ALA A 30 9.15 6.06 5.89
C ALA A 30 9.32 7.03 7.07
N PRO A 31 8.67 6.75 8.22
CA PRO A 31 7.72 5.67 8.43
C PRO A 31 6.37 5.99 7.76
N ALA A 32 5.68 4.95 7.28
CA ALA A 32 4.38 5.07 6.61
C ALA A 32 3.25 5.66 7.51
N GLY A 33 3.48 5.72 8.82
CA GLY A 33 2.49 6.14 9.82
C GLY A 33 1.43 5.06 10.10
N GLU A 34 0.51 5.35 11.01
CA GLU A 34 -0.62 4.45 11.29
C GLU A 34 -1.50 4.25 10.04
N PRO A 35 -2.02 3.04 9.77
CA PRO A 35 -1.99 1.83 10.61
C PRO A 35 -0.80 0.89 10.33
N TYR A 36 0.23 1.35 9.61
CA TYR A 36 1.34 0.50 9.19
C TYR A 36 2.36 0.29 10.31
N VAL A 37 2.73 -0.97 10.53
CA VAL A 37 3.80 -1.36 11.46
C VAL A 37 5.00 -1.89 10.69
N GLN A 38 6.22 -1.65 11.20
CA GLN A 38 7.42 -2.20 10.59
C GLN A 38 7.46 -3.72 10.84
N VAL A 39 7.66 -4.51 9.79
CA VAL A 39 7.57 -5.98 9.86
C VAL A 39 8.61 -6.57 10.83
N SER A 40 9.80 -5.98 10.91
CA SER A 40 10.85 -6.44 11.84
C SER A 40 10.54 -6.20 13.31
N ASP A 41 9.55 -5.35 13.63
CA ASP A 41 9.16 -5.09 15.02
C ASP A 41 8.22 -6.19 15.53
N VAL A 42 7.60 -6.95 14.61
CA VAL A 42 6.61 -7.99 14.92
C VAL A 42 7.06 -9.40 14.53
N LEU A 43 8.10 -9.54 13.70
CA LEU A 43 8.68 -10.81 13.28
C LEU A 43 10.21 -10.81 13.49
N PRO A 44 10.83 -11.97 13.75
CA PRO A 44 12.28 -12.08 13.92
C PRO A 44 13.02 -11.99 12.58
N LEU A 45 12.94 -10.81 11.94
CA LEU A 45 13.55 -10.48 10.66
C LEU A 45 14.45 -9.25 10.81
N PRO A 46 15.50 -9.12 9.98
CA PRO A 46 16.25 -7.87 9.87
C PRO A 46 15.33 -6.70 9.50
N ALA A 47 15.66 -5.50 9.98
CA ALA A 47 14.92 -4.28 9.64
C ALA A 47 14.92 -4.00 8.13
N PHE A 48 16.02 -4.32 7.44
CA PHE A 48 16.16 -4.18 5.99
C PHE A 48 16.48 -5.53 5.36
N LEU A 49 15.73 -5.89 4.32
CA LEU A 49 15.87 -7.14 3.58
C LEU A 49 16.41 -6.85 2.16
N PRO A 50 17.60 -7.32 1.78
CA PRO A 50 18.10 -7.15 0.41
C PRO A 50 17.10 -7.68 -0.62
N GLY A 51 16.70 -6.81 -1.55
CA GLY A 51 15.69 -7.04 -2.58
C GLY A 51 14.27 -6.59 -2.21
N LEU A 52 13.96 -6.39 -0.92
CA LEU A 52 12.64 -6.00 -0.41
C LEU A 52 12.64 -4.71 0.41
N GLY A 53 13.78 -4.29 0.95
CA GLY A 53 13.92 -3.06 1.73
C GLY A 53 13.43 -3.19 3.18
N THR A 54 13.15 -2.04 3.79
CA THR A 54 12.45 -1.95 5.07
C THR A 54 10.96 -2.07 4.80
N LEU A 55 10.33 -3.12 5.35
CA LEU A 55 8.93 -3.43 5.09
C LEU A 55 8.01 -2.89 6.17
N PHE A 56 6.91 -2.28 5.74
CA PHE A 56 5.78 -1.88 6.58
C PHE A 56 4.50 -2.52 6.07
N VAL A 57 3.60 -2.92 6.97
CA VAL A 57 2.30 -3.50 6.60
C VAL A 57 1.23 -3.10 7.61
N ALA A 58 0.00 -2.89 7.15
CA ALA A 58 -1.15 -2.74 8.02
C ALA A 58 -1.63 -4.15 8.45
N PRO A 59 -1.66 -4.50 9.75
CA PRO A 59 -1.91 -5.88 10.20
C PRO A 59 -3.25 -6.48 9.73
N ASP A 60 -4.26 -5.64 9.50
CA ASP A 60 -5.60 -6.02 9.03
C ASP A 60 -5.64 -6.36 7.52
N THR A 61 -4.57 -6.08 6.79
CA THR A 61 -4.43 -6.38 5.34
C THR A 61 -3.73 -7.72 5.06
N LEU A 62 -3.28 -8.40 6.11
CA LEU A 62 -2.64 -9.72 5.98
C LEU A 62 -3.65 -10.80 5.55
N PRO A 63 -3.23 -11.80 4.76
CA PRO A 63 -1.84 -12.09 4.38
C PRO A 63 -1.33 -11.32 3.14
N ALA A 64 -2.21 -10.69 2.37
CA ALA A 64 -1.85 -10.13 1.06
C ALA A 64 -1.02 -8.84 1.13
N GLY A 65 -1.31 -7.96 2.09
CA GLY A 65 -0.74 -6.63 2.18
C GLY A 65 -1.64 -5.54 1.57
N PRO A 66 -1.07 -4.40 1.13
CA PRO A 66 0.31 -4.25 0.66
C PRO A 66 1.36 -4.20 1.76
N PHE A 67 2.51 -4.76 1.46
CA PHE A 67 3.77 -4.45 2.13
C PHE A 67 4.42 -3.26 1.41
N LEU A 68 4.64 -2.16 2.13
CA LEU A 68 5.35 -0.99 1.64
C LEU A 68 6.85 -1.19 1.83
N ALA A 69 7.59 -1.18 0.72
CA ALA A 69 9.02 -1.44 0.67
C ALA A 69 9.80 -0.14 0.49
N TYR A 70 10.49 0.26 1.55
CA TYR A 70 11.31 1.46 1.57
C TYR A 70 12.80 1.12 1.40
N ASP A 71 13.52 1.97 0.68
CA ASP A 71 14.98 1.88 0.63
C ASP A 71 15.65 2.42 1.90
N HIS A 72 16.99 2.43 1.92
CA HIS A 72 17.78 2.94 3.03
C HIS A 72 17.57 4.43 3.34
N ASP A 73 17.15 5.22 2.36
CA ASP A 73 16.84 6.65 2.53
C ASP A 73 15.38 6.85 2.96
N GLY A 74 14.64 5.77 3.19
CA GLY A 74 13.24 5.80 3.57
C GLY A 74 12.32 6.19 2.41
N LYS A 75 12.76 6.11 1.15
CA LYS A 75 11.89 6.37 0.00
C LYS A 75 11.15 5.11 -0.42
N LEU A 76 9.84 5.23 -0.65
CA LEU A 76 9.01 4.15 -1.15
C LEU A 76 9.51 3.70 -2.51
N SER A 77 10.01 2.48 -2.58
CA SER A 77 10.63 1.91 -3.78
C SER A 77 9.75 0.83 -4.40
N ALA A 78 8.98 0.09 -3.59
CA ALA A 78 7.99 -0.84 -4.12
C ALA A 78 6.75 -0.99 -3.22
N THR A 79 5.66 -1.44 -3.84
CA THR A 79 4.50 -2.03 -3.18
C THR A 79 4.52 -3.53 -3.46
N VAL A 80 4.53 -4.35 -2.43
CA VAL A 80 4.65 -5.81 -2.54
C VAL A 80 3.37 -6.47 -2.02
N TYR A 81 2.79 -7.35 -2.82
CA TYR A 81 1.70 -8.23 -2.38
C TYR A 81 2.21 -9.66 -2.26
N MET A 82 1.77 -10.36 -1.21
CA MET A 82 2.10 -11.75 -0.94
C MET A 82 0.82 -12.59 -1.02
N THR A 83 0.54 -13.18 -2.18
CA THR A 83 -0.69 -13.95 -2.39
C THR A 83 -0.41 -15.46 -2.27
N PRO A 84 -0.90 -16.14 -1.22
CA PRO A 84 -0.76 -17.59 -1.07
C PRO A 84 -1.27 -18.34 -2.30
N LEU A 85 -0.46 -19.26 -2.82
CA LEU A 85 -0.84 -20.01 -4.02
C LEU A 85 -2.01 -20.95 -3.75
N ASP A 86 -2.09 -21.52 -2.54
CA ASP A 86 -3.22 -22.36 -2.13
C ASP A 86 -4.53 -21.58 -2.15
N ASP A 87 -4.53 -20.34 -1.65
CA ASP A 87 -5.74 -19.51 -1.60
C ASP A 87 -6.20 -19.17 -3.02
N LEU A 88 -5.27 -18.76 -3.89
CA LEU A 88 -5.54 -18.51 -5.32
C LEU A 88 -6.09 -19.77 -6.03
N GLN A 89 -5.49 -20.93 -5.80
CA GLN A 89 -5.94 -22.21 -6.39
C GLN A 89 -7.34 -22.59 -5.91
N ASN A 90 -7.72 -22.19 -4.70
CA ASN A 90 -9.04 -22.42 -4.11
C ASN A 90 -10.06 -21.33 -4.48
N GLY A 91 -9.71 -20.43 -5.39
CA GLY A 91 -10.63 -19.43 -5.94
C GLY A 91 -10.74 -18.14 -5.13
N THR A 92 -9.82 -17.90 -4.18
CA THR A 92 -9.73 -16.60 -3.51
C THR A 92 -9.30 -15.54 -4.52
N SER A 93 -10.09 -14.48 -4.63
CA SER A 93 -9.69 -13.26 -5.32
C SER A 93 -9.13 -12.25 -4.31
N TYR A 94 -8.05 -11.58 -4.67
CA TYR A 94 -7.51 -10.44 -3.92
C TYR A 94 -7.80 -9.17 -4.71
N ASP A 95 -9.00 -8.65 -4.52
CA ASP A 95 -9.52 -7.49 -5.25
C ASP A 95 -9.31 -6.21 -4.43
N ASP A 96 -9.29 -5.06 -5.12
CA ASP A 96 -9.25 -3.72 -4.53
C ASP A 96 -8.13 -3.49 -3.50
N LEU A 97 -6.98 -4.18 -3.68
CA LEU A 97 -5.83 -4.01 -2.81
C LEU A 97 -5.31 -2.56 -2.87
N ILE A 98 -4.95 -2.03 -1.70
CA ILE A 98 -4.37 -0.69 -1.57
C ILE A 98 -3.02 -0.67 -2.31
N ILE A 99 -2.74 0.45 -2.99
CA ILE A 99 -1.46 0.71 -3.67
C ILE A 99 -0.66 1.75 -2.89
N GLY A 100 0.65 1.55 -2.72
CA GLY A 100 1.51 2.53 -2.04
C GLY A 100 1.78 3.80 -2.86
N SER A 101 1.89 3.66 -4.18
CA SER A 101 1.99 4.78 -5.12
C SER A 101 1.35 4.44 -6.47
N HIS A 102 0.78 5.45 -7.11
CA HIS A 102 0.19 5.34 -8.45
C HIS A 102 1.24 5.34 -9.57
N GLU A 103 2.46 5.80 -9.30
CA GLU A 103 3.55 5.77 -10.27
C GLU A 103 4.22 4.40 -10.21
N VAL A 104 4.07 3.62 -11.29
CA VAL A 104 4.66 2.27 -11.41
C VAL A 104 5.50 2.22 -12.67
N SER A 105 6.79 1.94 -12.50
CA SER A 105 7.76 1.83 -13.59
C SER A 105 7.86 0.42 -14.16
N SER A 106 7.69 -0.59 -13.31
CA SER A 106 7.75 -2.01 -13.70
C SER A 106 7.05 -2.88 -12.65
N VAL A 107 6.66 -4.08 -13.07
CA VAL A 107 6.07 -5.09 -12.19
C VAL A 107 6.83 -6.40 -12.36
N ASP A 108 7.22 -7.01 -11.23
CA ASP A 108 7.72 -8.38 -11.20
C ASP A 108 6.71 -9.29 -10.50
N ILE A 109 6.57 -10.50 -11.00
CA ILE A 109 5.78 -11.56 -10.35
C ILE A 109 6.65 -12.80 -10.25
N TYR A 110 6.86 -13.30 -9.03
CA TYR A 110 7.70 -14.48 -8.82
C TYR A 110 7.22 -15.34 -7.66
N TYR A 111 7.57 -16.61 -7.74
CA TYR A 111 7.31 -17.61 -6.72
C TYR A 111 8.24 -17.40 -5.51
N ASN A 112 7.67 -17.45 -4.31
CA ASN A 112 8.38 -17.63 -3.06
C ASN A 112 7.91 -18.95 -2.43
N ALA A 113 8.87 -19.78 -2.00
CA ALA A 113 8.60 -21.08 -1.40
C ALA A 113 7.97 -21.00 0.01
N GLY A 114 7.98 -19.81 0.61
CA GLY A 114 7.76 -19.63 2.03
C GLY A 114 9.07 -19.58 2.79
N HIS A 115 9.04 -18.97 3.97
CA HIS A 115 10.17 -18.85 4.89
C HIS A 115 9.63 -18.68 6.32
N PRO A 116 10.45 -18.84 7.37
CA PRO A 116 9.99 -18.61 8.74
C PRO A 116 9.23 -17.28 8.87
N GLY A 117 7.99 -17.35 9.34
CA GLY A 117 7.07 -16.21 9.46
C GLY A 117 6.02 -16.10 8.35
N VAL A 118 6.28 -16.68 7.17
CA VAL A 118 5.31 -16.81 6.05
C VAL A 118 5.54 -18.17 5.38
N ASP A 119 5.03 -19.23 6.00
CA ASP A 119 5.49 -20.60 5.71
C ASP A 119 4.92 -21.18 4.41
N LYS A 120 3.78 -20.69 3.93
CA LYS A 120 3.13 -21.23 2.72
C LYS A 120 3.76 -20.65 1.45
N PRO A 121 3.87 -21.43 0.36
CA PRO A 121 4.22 -20.88 -0.94
C PRO A 121 3.26 -19.78 -1.39
N HIS A 122 3.82 -18.69 -1.90
CA HIS A 122 3.06 -17.50 -2.30
C HIS A 122 3.72 -16.84 -3.51
N ALA A 123 2.94 -16.08 -4.28
CA ALA A 123 3.47 -15.19 -5.29
C ALA A 123 3.78 -13.84 -4.66
N HIS A 124 4.98 -13.31 -4.95
CA HIS A 124 5.25 -11.89 -4.78
C HIS A 124 4.79 -11.18 -6.04
N VAL A 125 3.88 -10.23 -5.91
CA VAL A 125 3.54 -9.26 -6.95
C VAL A 125 4.14 -7.93 -6.52
N VAL A 126 5.17 -7.48 -7.22
CA VAL A 126 5.99 -6.33 -6.82
C VAL A 126 5.84 -5.20 -7.83
N LEU A 127 5.24 -4.10 -7.39
CA LEU A 127 5.11 -2.86 -8.17
C LEU A 127 6.26 -1.92 -7.79
N TYR A 128 7.18 -1.66 -8.72
CA TYR A 128 8.32 -0.76 -8.48
C TYR A 128 7.99 0.67 -8.89
N HIS A 129 8.30 1.64 -8.02
CA HIS A 129 7.81 3.01 -8.18
C HIS A 129 8.75 3.98 -8.92
N ASP A 130 9.95 3.54 -9.29
CA ASP A 130 10.81 4.24 -10.27
C ASP A 130 11.89 3.30 -10.85
N ALA A 131 12.61 3.78 -11.88
CA ALA A 131 13.62 3.00 -12.59
C ALA A 131 14.80 2.52 -11.72
N GLU A 132 15.12 3.23 -10.64
CA GLU A 132 16.25 2.91 -9.76
C GLU A 132 15.81 2.09 -8.53
N ALA A 133 14.51 1.86 -8.33
CA ALA A 133 13.94 1.20 -7.16
C ALA A 133 14.58 -0.18 -6.90
N LYS A 134 14.68 -1.04 -7.92
CA LYS A 134 15.30 -2.36 -7.80
C LYS A 134 16.75 -2.28 -7.28
N LYS A 135 17.52 -1.32 -7.79
CA LYS A 135 18.91 -1.12 -7.41
C LYS A 135 19.05 -0.58 -5.99
N ARG A 136 18.13 0.28 -5.54
CA ARG A 136 18.12 0.80 -4.16
C ARG A 136 17.70 -0.28 -3.15
N LEU A 137 16.81 -1.19 -3.54
CA LEU A 137 16.37 -2.30 -2.69
C LEU A 137 17.40 -3.43 -2.62
N ALA A 138 18.24 -3.62 -3.64
CA ALA A 138 19.17 -4.74 -3.74
C ALA A 138 20.37 -4.70 -2.77
N LYS A 139 20.63 -3.56 -2.14
CA LYS A 139 21.81 -3.33 -1.29
C LYS A 139 21.38 -3.10 0.14
#